data_AF-A0A392PCI6-F1
#
_entry.id   AF-A0A392PCI6-F1
#
_cell.length_a   1.000
_cell.length_b   1.000
_cell.length_c   1.000
_cell.angle_alpha   90.00
_cell.angle_beta   90.00
_cell.angle_gamma   90.00
#
_symmetry.space_group_name_H-M   'P 1'
#
loop_
_entity.id
_entity.type
_entity.pdbx_description
1 polymer ?
#
loop_
_entity_poly.entity_id
_entity_poly.type
_entity_poly.pdbx_seq_one_letter_code
_entity_poly.pdbx_strand_id
1 'polypeptide(L)'
;MECFRDLGLFPEDQRIPAAALIDMWAELRDDDEATAMERIYKLVNLNLADIIVTRKVASGAIDYNYHYVTQYGLLRDLAIRDTDQEAEDKRNRLIIDTSANNLPSWWTSENEYHIAARILSISTGL
;
A
#
# COMPACT_ATOMS: atom_id res chain seq x y z
N MET A 1 -9.65 -7.31 3.51
CA MET A 1 -9.74 -5.91 3.98
C MET A 1 -8.36 -5.36 4.30
N GLU A 2 -7.46 -6.13 4.93
CA GLU A 2 -6.06 -5.70 5.13
C GLU A 2 -5.36 -5.26 3.84
N CYS A 3 -5.48 -6.01 2.75
CA CYS A 3 -4.92 -5.65 1.44
C CYS A 3 -5.49 -4.33 0.87
N PHE A 4 -6.73 -3.97 1.21
CA PHE A 4 -7.32 -2.68 0.82
C PHE A 4 -6.67 -1.53 1.60
N ARG A 5 -6.48 -1.70 2.92
CA ARG A 5 -5.78 -0.72 3.77
C ARG A 5 -4.35 -0.49 3.31
N ASP A 6 -3.67 -1.54 2.85
CA ASP A 6 -2.33 -1.43 2.30
C ASP A 6 -2.26 -0.55 1.04
N LEU A 7 -3.35 -0.42 0.25
CA LEU A 7 -3.37 0.51 -0.88
C LEU A 7 -3.27 1.97 -0.44
N GLY A 8 -3.71 2.29 0.78
CA GLY A 8 -3.57 3.63 1.38
C GLY A 8 -2.12 4.07 1.57
N LEU A 9 -1.16 3.14 1.58
CA LEU A 9 0.28 3.43 1.66
C LEU A 9 0.82 4.10 0.40
N PHE A 10 0.12 3.99 -0.72
CA PHE A 10 0.56 4.55 -2.01
C PHE A 10 -0.03 5.94 -2.23
N PRO A 11 0.64 6.80 -3.02
CA PRO A 11 0.14 8.14 -3.32
C PRO A 11 -1.19 8.10 -4.08
N GLU A 12 -1.96 9.18 -3.95
CA GLU A 12 -3.12 9.40 -4.80
C GLU A 12 -2.68 9.58 -6.27
N ASP A 13 -3.56 9.19 -7.21
CA ASP A 13 -3.39 9.34 -8.66
C ASP A 13 -2.15 8.66 -9.27
N GLN A 14 -1.51 7.77 -8.52
CA GLN A 14 -0.42 6.96 -9.01
C GLN A 14 -0.85 5.54 -9.33
N ARG A 15 -0.29 5.00 -10.41
CA ARG A 15 -0.41 3.60 -10.78
C ARG A 15 0.54 2.79 -9.92
N ILE A 16 0.00 1.89 -9.11
CA ILE A 16 0.79 1.00 -8.27
C ILE A 16 1.19 -0.21 -9.13
N PRO A 17 2.48 -0.51 -9.33
CA PRO A 17 2.88 -1.74 -10.01
C PRO A 17 2.35 -2.96 -9.24
N ALA A 18 1.68 -3.89 -9.92
CA ALA A 18 1.18 -5.11 -9.29
C ALA A 18 2.32 -5.92 -8.68
N ALA A 19 3.48 -5.96 -9.35
CA ALA A 19 4.71 -6.57 -8.83
C ALA A 19 5.11 -5.99 -7.45
N ALA A 20 5.00 -4.68 -7.24
CA ALA A 20 5.32 -4.07 -5.95
C ALA A 20 4.35 -4.51 -4.84
N LEU A 21 3.06 -4.69 -5.15
CA LEU A 21 2.09 -5.24 -4.20
C LEU A 21 2.35 -6.72 -3.90
N ILE A 22 2.74 -7.50 -4.90
CA ILE A 22 3.11 -8.91 -4.75
C ILE A 22 4.31 -9.03 -3.81
N ASP A 23 5.40 -8.31 -4.10
CA ASP A 23 6.61 -8.32 -3.27
C ASP A 23 6.31 -7.88 -1.83
N MET A 24 5.54 -6.80 -1.67
CA MET A 24 5.14 -6.29 -0.36
C MET A 24 4.32 -7.31 0.45
N TRP A 25 3.41 -8.04 -0.19
CA TRP A 25 2.57 -9.03 0.49
C TRP A 25 3.27 -10.36 0.74
N ALA A 26 4.23 -10.74 -0.11
CA ALA A 26 5.15 -11.83 0.17
C ALA A 26 5.90 -11.58 1.49
N GLU A 27 6.49 -10.40 1.66
CA GLU A 27 7.22 -10.07 2.88
C GLU A 27 6.31 -9.90 4.12
N LEU A 28 5.12 -9.33 3.95
CA LEU A 28 4.22 -9.10 5.08
C LEU A 28 3.48 -10.34 5.55
N ARG A 29 3.21 -11.30 4.66
CA ARG A 29 2.23 -12.38 4.91
C ARG A 29 2.65 -13.73 4.35
N ASP A 30 3.82 -13.84 3.73
CA ASP A 30 4.29 -15.04 3.03
C ASP A 30 3.31 -15.47 1.92
N ASP A 31 2.64 -14.48 1.30
CA ASP A 31 1.76 -14.71 0.16
C ASP A 31 2.63 -15.06 -1.06
N ASP A 32 2.30 -16.15 -1.76
CA ASP A 32 2.87 -16.40 -3.08
C ASP A 32 2.25 -15.47 -4.14
N GLU A 33 2.87 -15.41 -5.31
CA GLU A 33 2.46 -14.55 -6.43
C GLU A 33 0.99 -14.77 -6.83
N ALA A 34 0.54 -16.04 -6.82
CA ALA A 34 -0.84 -16.39 -7.17
C ALA A 34 -1.84 -15.88 -6.12
N THR A 35 -1.52 -16.03 -4.84
CA THR A 35 -2.32 -15.57 -3.70
C THR A 35 -2.41 -14.04 -3.69
N ALA A 36 -1.29 -13.35 -3.92
CA ALA A 36 -1.26 -11.90 -4.04
C ALA A 36 -2.15 -11.41 -5.20
N MET A 37 -2.09 -12.07 -6.35
CA MET A 37 -2.96 -11.71 -7.48
C MET A 37 -4.43 -12.01 -7.23
N GLU A 38 -4.78 -13.11 -6.55
CA GLU A 38 -6.17 -13.38 -6.15
C GLU A 38 -6.71 -12.25 -5.27
N ARG A 39 -5.90 -11.72 -4.34
CA ARG A 39 -6.27 -10.57 -3.50
C ARG A 39 -6.49 -9.31 -4.34
N ILE A 40 -5.65 -9.03 -5.34
CA ILE A 40 -5.87 -7.91 -6.28
C ILE A 40 -7.20 -8.08 -7.00
N TYR A 41 -7.46 -9.25 -7.59
CA TYR A 41 -8.72 -9.49 -8.30
C TYR A 41 -9.93 -9.39 -7.37
N LYS A 42 -9.80 -9.83 -6.12
CA LYS A 42 -10.85 -9.65 -5.10
C LYS A 42 -11.14 -8.18 -4.84
N LEU A 43 -10.12 -7.32 -4.76
CA LEU A 43 -10.31 -5.87 -4.60
C LEU A 43 -11.02 -5.26 -5.81
N VAL A 44 -10.63 -5.67 -7.03
CA VAL A 44 -11.28 -5.23 -8.27
C VAL A 44 -12.74 -5.67 -8.33
N ASN A 45 -13.04 -6.92 -8.00
CA ASN A 45 -14.40 -7.45 -7.98
C ASN A 45 -15.31 -6.77 -6.94
N LEU A 46 -14.72 -6.17 -5.90
CA LEU A 46 -15.43 -5.39 -4.89
C LEU A 46 -15.49 -3.89 -5.23
N ASN A 47 -15.01 -3.49 -6.41
CA ASN A 47 -14.89 -2.10 -6.85
C ASN A 47 -14.04 -1.23 -5.89
N LEU A 48 -13.08 -1.85 -5.20
CA LEU A 48 -12.17 -1.17 -4.28
C LEU A 48 -10.87 -0.72 -4.96
N ALA A 49 -10.61 -1.23 -6.16
CA ALA A 49 -9.49 -0.88 -7.01
C ALA A 49 -9.83 -1.21 -8.48
N ASP A 50 -9.00 -0.75 -9.40
CA ASP A 50 -9.04 -1.13 -10.81
C ASP A 50 -7.68 -1.70 -11.23
N ILE A 51 -7.66 -2.51 -12.29
CA ILE A 51 -6.44 -3.07 -12.86
C ILE A 51 -6.27 -2.65 -14.32
N ILE A 52 -5.07 -2.17 -14.66
CA ILE A 52 -4.68 -1.73 -15.99
C ILE A 52 -3.51 -2.59 -16.46
N VAL A 53 -3.65 -3.19 -17.65
CA VAL A 53 -2.57 -3.96 -18.28
C VAL A 53 -2.02 -3.18 -19.46
N THR A 54 -0.76 -2.77 -19.38
CA THR A 54 -0.14 -1.90 -20.40
C THR A 54 0.53 -2.66 -21.54
N ARG A 55 0.85 -3.94 -21.33
CA ARG A 55 1.46 -4.80 -22.35
C ARG A 55 1.03 -6.25 -22.13
N LYS A 56 0.77 -6.96 -23.22
CA LYS A 56 0.62 -8.41 -23.24
C LYS A 56 1.91 -9.05 -23.73
N VAL A 57 2.42 -10.06 -23.03
CA VAL A 57 3.63 -10.79 -23.43
C VAL A 57 3.25 -11.93 -24.37
N ALA A 58 4.03 -12.13 -25.43
CA ALA A 58 3.71 -13.06 -26.52
C ALA A 58 3.75 -14.55 -26.11
N SER A 59 4.42 -14.90 -25.01
CA SER A 59 4.65 -16.28 -24.57
C SER A 59 3.47 -16.91 -23.81
N GLY A 60 2.39 -16.17 -23.56
CA GLY A 60 1.29 -16.62 -22.70
C GLY A 60 1.63 -16.64 -21.20
N ALA A 61 2.90 -16.41 -20.84
CA ALA A 61 3.28 -16.11 -19.46
C ALA A 61 2.77 -14.73 -19.07
N ILE A 62 2.24 -14.62 -17.86
CA ILE A 62 1.79 -13.34 -17.30
C ILE A 62 3.01 -12.67 -16.67
N ASP A 63 3.32 -11.46 -17.13
CA ASP A 63 4.35 -10.61 -16.52
C ASP A 63 3.64 -9.46 -15.78
N TYR A 64 3.60 -9.57 -14.45
CA TYR A 64 2.91 -8.61 -13.58
C TYR A 64 3.61 -7.25 -13.53
N ASN A 65 4.82 -7.10 -14.08
CA ASN A 65 5.46 -5.79 -14.21
C ASN A 65 4.68 -4.84 -15.15
N TYR A 66 3.84 -5.38 -16.03
CA TYR A 66 2.97 -4.58 -16.92
C TYR A 66 1.55 -4.38 -16.38
N HIS A 67 1.25 -4.94 -15.20
CA HIS A 67 -0.02 -4.81 -14.52
C HIS A 67 0.08 -3.70 -13.49
N TYR A 68 -0.91 -2.83 -13.47
CA TYR A 68 -0.96 -1.70 -12.56
C TYR A 68 -2.30 -1.70 -11.85
N VAL A 69 -2.27 -1.50 -10.53
CA VAL A 69 -3.44 -1.28 -9.71
C VAL A 69 -3.65 0.22 -9.54
N THR A 70 -4.89 0.68 -9.73
CA THR A 70 -5.29 2.06 -9.48
C THR A 70 -6.38 2.10 -8.42
N GLN A 71 -6.39 3.16 -7.62
CA GLN A 71 -7.41 3.40 -6.59
C GLN A 71 -8.01 4.79 -6.76
N TYR A 72 -9.27 4.95 -6.38
CA TYR A 72 -9.93 6.25 -6.36
C TYR A 72 -9.56 7.01 -5.08
N GLY A 73 -9.41 8.34 -5.15
CA GLY A 73 -9.05 9.18 -4.01
C GLY A 73 -9.91 8.95 -2.77
N LEU A 74 -11.24 8.89 -2.92
CA LEU A 74 -12.16 8.62 -1.81
C LEU A 74 -11.94 7.24 -1.14
N LEU A 75 -11.55 6.22 -1.92
CA LEU A 75 -11.26 4.90 -1.38
C LEU A 75 -9.91 4.87 -0.67
N ARG A 76 -8.93 5.60 -1.20
CA ARG A 76 -7.64 5.80 -0.53
C ARG A 76 -7.84 6.49 0.82
N ASP A 77 -8.63 7.56 0.87
CA ASP A 77 -8.94 8.27 2.10
C ASP A 77 -9.64 7.35 3.11
N LEU A 78 -10.54 6.49 2.65
CA LEU A 78 -11.18 5.49 3.49
C LEU A 78 -10.16 4.49 4.05
N ALA A 79 -9.25 3.97 3.23
CA ALA A 79 -8.19 3.05 3.64
C ALA A 79 -7.25 3.66 4.71
N ILE A 80 -6.92 4.95 4.56
CA ILE A 80 -6.11 5.71 5.53
C ILE A 80 -6.88 5.89 6.83
N ARG A 81 -8.13 6.40 6.78
CA ARG A 81 -8.97 6.59 7.96
C ARG A 81 -9.16 5.30 8.75
N ASP A 82 -9.33 4.18 8.06
CA ASP A 82 -9.44 2.86 8.66
C ASP A 82 -8.15 2.42 9.37
N THR A 83 -6.99 2.78 8.82
CA THR A 83 -5.68 2.54 9.46
C THR A 83 -5.50 3.41 10.70
N ASP A 84 -6.04 4.63 10.69
CA ASP A 84 -5.86 5.61 11.74
C ASP A 84 -6.76 5.41 12.97
N GLN A 85 -7.64 4.40 12.97
CA GLN A 85 -8.53 4.11 14.11
C GLN A 85 -7.78 3.66 15.37
N GLU A 86 -6.57 3.12 15.23
CA GLU A 86 -5.72 2.73 16.34
C GLU A 86 -4.78 3.87 16.76
N ALA A 87 -4.31 3.86 18.01
CA ALA A 87 -3.27 4.78 18.46
C ALA A 87 -1.97 4.52 17.66
N GLU A 88 -1.25 5.58 17.29
CA GLU A 88 -0.08 5.51 16.38
C GLU A 88 0.98 4.47 16.78
N ASP A 89 1.25 4.34 18.08
CA ASP A 89 2.20 3.37 18.64
C ASP A 89 1.78 1.91 18.41
N LYS A 90 0.49 1.66 18.19
CA LYS A 90 -0.10 0.33 17.99
C LYS A 90 -0.41 0.01 16.53
N ARG A 91 -0.35 1.01 15.65
CA ARG A 91 -0.71 0.81 14.23
C ARG A 91 0.28 -0.15 13.59
N ASN A 92 -0.25 -1.16 12.90
CA ASN A 92 0.55 -2.09 12.11
C ASN A 92 1.01 -1.50 10.76
N ARG A 93 0.43 -0.37 10.33
CA ARG A 93 0.76 0.42 9.14
C ARG A 93 0.95 1.88 9.53
N LEU A 94 1.99 2.52 9.01
CA LEU A 94 2.27 3.93 9.27
C LEU A 94 2.43 4.70 7.96
N ILE A 95 1.81 5.87 7.87
CA ILE A 95 1.96 6.79 6.72
C ILE A 95 2.56 8.07 7.26
N ILE A 96 3.72 8.45 6.73
CA ILE A 96 4.49 9.61 7.17
C ILE A 96 4.70 10.52 5.97
N ASP A 97 4.22 11.74 6.08
CA ASP A 97 4.44 12.77 5.08
C ASP A 97 5.36 13.86 5.64
N THR A 98 6.59 13.90 5.14
CA THR A 98 7.62 14.86 5.57
C THR A 98 7.72 16.08 4.64
N SER A 99 6.86 16.18 3.62
CA SER A 99 6.94 17.20 2.55
C SER A 99 6.88 18.65 3.01
N ALA A 100 6.36 18.92 4.21
CA ALA A 100 6.31 20.25 4.81
C ALA A 100 7.15 20.39 6.10
N ASN A 101 8.24 19.61 6.25
CA ASN A 101 8.93 19.43 7.53
C ASN A 101 7.99 18.96 8.66
N ASN A 102 6.89 18.29 8.29
CA ASN A 102 5.92 17.72 9.22
C ASN A 102 6.41 16.38 9.73
N LEU A 103 7.50 16.39 10.50
CA LEU A 103 7.98 15.19 11.18
C LEU A 103 7.02 14.81 12.31
N PRO A 104 6.73 13.50 12.50
CA PRO A 104 6.00 13.05 13.67
C PRO A 104 6.70 13.52 14.95
N SER A 105 5.93 13.99 15.94
CA SER A 105 6.48 14.58 17.18
C SER A 105 7.37 13.62 17.97
N TRP A 106 7.11 12.32 17.86
CA TRP A 106 7.91 11.26 18.49
C TRP A 106 9.25 10.99 17.78
N TRP A 107 9.40 11.37 16.51
CA TRP A 107 10.62 11.11 15.72
C TRP A 107 11.85 11.86 16.25
N THR A 108 11.64 13.02 16.84
CA THR A 108 12.68 13.88 17.42
C THR A 108 12.77 13.78 18.94
N SER A 109 12.00 12.90 19.57
CA SER A 109 12.01 12.75 21.03
C SER A 109 13.21 11.92 21.49
N GLU A 110 13.84 12.31 22.61
CA GLU A 110 15.02 11.62 23.18
C GLU A 110 14.69 10.26 23.83
N ASN A 111 13.42 9.84 23.81
CA ASN A 111 12.98 8.56 24.37
C ASN A 111 12.91 7.48 23.28
N GLU A 112 13.28 6.24 23.62
CA GLU A 112 13.06 5.08 22.75
C GLU A 112 11.57 4.93 22.45
N TYR A 113 11.14 5.42 21.29
CA TYR A 113 9.77 5.28 20.83
C TYR A 113 9.66 3.99 20.02
N HIS A 114 8.97 3.00 20.58
CA HIS A 114 8.69 1.74 19.88
C HIS A 114 7.42 1.88 19.05
N ILE A 115 7.56 1.83 17.73
CA ILE A 115 6.44 1.71 16.80
C ILE A 115 6.19 0.24 16.49
N ALA A 116 4.93 -0.20 16.59
CA ALA A 116 4.51 -1.56 16.23
C ALA A 116 4.36 -1.78 14.70
N ALA A 117 4.66 -0.76 13.90
CA ALA A 117 4.46 -0.77 12.45
C ALA A 117 5.27 -1.88 11.78
N ARG A 118 4.59 -2.69 10.96
CA ARG A 118 5.21 -3.72 10.12
C ARG A 118 5.50 -3.24 8.71
N ILE A 119 4.82 -2.18 8.29
CA ILE A 119 5.04 -1.49 7.03
C ILE A 119 4.83 0.00 7.22
N LEU A 120 5.60 0.79 6.45
CA LEU A 120 5.52 2.23 6.47
C LEU A 120 5.59 2.80 5.06
N SER A 121 4.91 3.91 4.84
CA SER A 121 5.05 4.77 3.67
C SER A 121 5.65 6.10 4.10
N ILE A 122 6.74 6.52 3.46
CA ILE A 122 7.35 7.84 3.67
C ILE A 122 7.25 8.61 2.36
N SER A 123 6.52 9.72 2.41
CA SER A 123 6.50 10.71 1.34
C SER A 123 7.44 11.83 1.72
N THR A 124 8.46 12.05 0.90
CA THR A 124 9.36 13.20 1.00
C THR A 124 8.98 14.22 -0.06
N GLY A 125 8.79 15.48 0.32
CA GLY A 125 8.68 16.57 -0.64
C GLY A 125 10.01 16.80 -1.34
N LEU A 126 9.98 17.00 -2.65
CA LEU A 126 11.05 17.68 -3.39
C LEU A 126 10.73 19.17 -3.47
#